data_AF-E8KHP3-F1
#
_entry.id   AF-E8KHP3-F1
#
_cell.length_a   1.000
_cell.length_b   1.000
_cell.length_c   1.000
_cell.angle_alpha   90.00
_cell.angle_beta   90.00
_cell.angle_gamma   90.00
#
_symmetry.space_group_name_H-M   'P 1'
#
loop_
_entity.id
_entity.type
_entity.pdbx_description
1 polymer ?
#
loop_
_entity_poly.entity_id
_entity_poly.type
_entity_poly.pdbx_seq_one_letter_code
_entity_poly.pdbx_strand_id
1 'polypeptide(L)'
;MKKLFALALTAVSVSSYAETKPAVNTQPMLRMQVLDMSSNVPNPVANNQLSLSKKHQLCWVAFNMPFKASNQVVEVLQAPSTLKVTSEDGNVVSTSDQQTHRITTL
;
A
#
# COMPACT_ATOMS: atom_id res chain seq x y z
N MET A 1 73.63 -12.34 -17.44
CA MET A 1 72.42 -11.49 -17.56
C MET A 1 71.35 -12.03 -16.62
N LYS A 2 71.18 -11.40 -15.45
CA LYS A 2 70.18 -11.77 -14.45
C LYS A 2 68.80 -11.34 -14.95
N LYS A 3 67.91 -12.29 -15.25
CA LYS A 3 66.52 -12.03 -15.61
C LYS A 3 65.70 -11.95 -14.33
N LEU A 4 65.37 -10.74 -13.88
CA LEU A 4 64.37 -10.50 -12.85
C LEU A 4 63.02 -10.35 -13.56
N PHE A 5 62.16 -11.38 -13.44
CA PHE A 5 60.76 -11.30 -13.84
C PHE A 5 59.99 -10.61 -12.71
N ALA A 6 59.63 -9.34 -12.89
CA ALA A 6 58.74 -8.64 -11.98
C ALA A 6 57.29 -8.98 -12.33
N LEU A 7 56.58 -9.63 -11.41
CA LEU A 7 55.12 -9.76 -11.45
C LEU A 7 54.50 -8.38 -11.19
N ALA A 8 53.76 -7.85 -12.16
CA ALA A 8 52.87 -6.72 -11.95
C ALA A 8 51.42 -7.22 -12.01
N LEU A 9 50.84 -7.55 -10.86
CA LEU A 9 49.39 -7.76 -10.72
C LEU A 9 48.75 -6.37 -10.57
N THR A 10 48.27 -5.81 -11.68
CA THR A 10 47.43 -4.61 -11.63
C THR A 10 46.02 -5.02 -11.20
N ALA A 11 45.75 -4.93 -9.90
CA ALA A 11 44.39 -5.02 -9.38
C ALA A 11 43.61 -3.80 -9.87
N VAL A 12 42.81 -3.98 -10.93
CA VAL A 12 41.85 -2.97 -11.37
C VAL A 12 40.67 -3.03 -10.39
N SER A 13 40.78 -2.29 -9.29
CA SER A 13 39.67 -2.08 -8.37
C SER A 13 38.64 -1.22 -9.09
N VAL A 14 37.64 -1.88 -9.69
CA VAL A 14 36.42 -1.24 -10.15
C VAL A 14 35.67 -0.76 -8.91
N SER A 15 35.81 0.52 -8.59
CA SER A 15 34.90 1.19 -7.67
C SER A 15 33.55 1.29 -8.36
N SER A 16 32.70 0.28 -8.15
CA SER A 16 31.28 0.40 -8.46
C SER A 16 30.71 1.45 -7.52
N TYR A 17 30.54 2.67 -8.05
CA TYR A 17 29.70 3.67 -7.41
C TYR A 17 28.31 3.06 -7.30
N ALA A 18 27.89 2.72 -6.09
CA ALA A 18 26.49 2.45 -5.83
C ALA A 18 25.75 3.77 -6.10
N GLU A 19 25.09 3.85 -7.25
CA GLU A 19 24.06 4.83 -7.52
C GLU A 19 23.00 4.68 -6.40
N THR A 20 23.12 5.48 -5.35
CA THR A 20 22.04 5.69 -4.39
C THR A 20 20.97 6.44 -5.15
N LYS A 21 20.11 5.71 -5.87
CA LYS A 21 18.84 6.24 -6.34
C LYS A 21 18.19 6.91 -5.14
N PRO A 22 17.80 8.20 -5.25
CA PRO A 22 17.10 8.87 -4.17
C PRO A 22 15.95 7.96 -3.73
N ALA A 23 15.87 7.68 -2.43
CA ALA A 23 14.73 6.95 -1.90
C ALA A 23 13.48 7.72 -2.34
N VAL A 24 12.67 7.11 -3.21
CA VAL A 24 11.41 7.71 -3.61
C VAL A 24 10.61 7.82 -2.31
N ASN A 25 10.31 9.05 -1.90
CA ASN A 25 9.44 9.30 -0.76
C ASN A 25 8.02 8.90 -1.19
N THR A 26 7.75 7.60 -1.13
CA THR A 26 6.45 7.05 -1.45
C THR A 26 5.63 7.11 -0.16
N GLN A 27 4.97 8.25 0.06
CA GLN A 27 4.02 8.35 1.17
C GLN A 27 2.91 7.32 0.95
N PRO A 28 2.51 6.57 2.00
CA PRO A 28 1.40 5.63 1.92
C PRO A 28 0.15 6.36 1.43
N MET A 29 -0.46 5.82 0.37
CA MET A 29 -1.70 6.35 -0.17
C MET A 29 -2.80 5.31 0.00
N LEU A 30 -4.00 5.79 0.32
CA LEU A 30 -5.21 4.99 0.40
C LEU A 30 -6.21 5.51 -0.62
N ARG A 31 -6.83 4.61 -1.38
CA ARG A 31 -7.98 4.96 -2.23
C ARG A 31 -9.11 3.99 -2.01
N MET A 32 -10.33 4.51 -2.07
CA MET A 32 -11.53 3.68 -2.10
C MET A 32 -11.75 3.19 -3.53
N GLN A 33 -11.92 1.89 -3.71
CA GLN A 33 -12.05 1.28 -5.03
C GLN A 33 -12.97 0.07 -5.00
N VAL A 34 -13.80 -0.09 -6.03
CA VAL A 34 -14.58 -1.31 -6.21
C VAL A 34 -13.72 -2.39 -6.86
N LEU A 35 -13.66 -3.55 -6.23
CA LEU A 35 -12.97 -4.74 -6.71
C LEU A 35 -13.97 -5.79 -7.20
N ASP A 36 -13.69 -6.38 -8.36
CA ASP A 36 -14.29 -7.60 -8.86
C ASP A 36 -13.61 -8.80 -8.16
N MET A 37 -14.40 -9.53 -7.38
CA MET A 37 -13.98 -10.67 -6.57
C MET A 37 -14.20 -12.01 -7.29
N SER A 38 -14.49 -11.99 -8.60
CA SER A 38 -14.81 -13.20 -9.37
C SER A 38 -13.56 -14.06 -9.68
N SER A 39 -12.36 -13.52 -9.51
CA SER A 39 -11.07 -14.20 -9.68
C SER A 39 -10.34 -14.39 -8.35
N ASN A 40 -9.39 -15.34 -8.32
CA ASN A 40 -8.53 -15.58 -7.14
C ASN A 40 -7.76 -14.34 -6.68
N VAL A 41 -7.38 -13.48 -7.62
CA VAL A 41 -6.81 -12.16 -7.35
C VAL A 41 -7.88 -11.12 -7.68
N PRO A 42 -8.37 -10.34 -6.70
CA PRO A 42 -9.33 -9.28 -6.95
C PRO A 42 -8.78 -8.24 -7.92
N ASN A 43 -9.63 -7.78 -8.84
CA ASN A 43 -9.25 -6.79 -9.84
C ASN A 43 -10.07 -5.51 -9.71
N PRO A 44 -9.46 -4.34 -9.89
CA PRO A 44 -10.19 -3.08 -10.03
C PRO A 44 -11.29 -3.13 -11.10
N VAL A 45 -12.52 -2.73 -10.74
CA VAL A 45 -13.56 -2.49 -11.74
C VAL A 45 -13.21 -1.24 -12.54
N ALA A 46 -13.14 -1.36 -13.86
CA ALA A 46 -12.91 -0.23 -14.76
C ALA A 46 -14.21 0.55 -15.02
N ASN A 47 -14.10 1.88 -15.13
CA ASN A 47 -15.14 2.77 -15.68
C ASN A 47 -16.53 2.64 -15.05
N ASN A 48 -16.62 2.29 -13.76
CA ASN A 48 -17.89 2.09 -13.04
C ASN A 48 -18.83 1.06 -13.70
N GLN A 49 -18.29 0.15 -14.52
CA GLN A 49 -19.09 -0.90 -15.16
C GLN A 49 -19.29 -2.06 -14.18
N LEU A 50 -20.34 -1.95 -13.37
CA LEU A 50 -20.73 -3.00 -12.44
C LEU A 50 -21.61 -4.03 -13.15
N SER A 51 -21.25 -5.30 -13.06
CA SER A 51 -22.09 -6.41 -13.50
C SER A 51 -22.85 -7.04 -12.34
N LEU A 52 -24.16 -7.26 -12.48
CA LEU A 52 -24.93 -8.01 -11.47
C LEU A 52 -24.52 -9.49 -11.38
N SER A 53 -23.89 -10.03 -12.43
CA SER A 53 -23.42 -11.43 -12.45
C SER A 53 -22.10 -11.66 -11.70
N LYS A 54 -21.46 -10.60 -11.22
CA LYS A 54 -20.14 -10.64 -10.58
C LYS A 54 -20.22 -10.22 -9.13
N LYS A 55 -19.36 -10.80 -8.29
CA LYS A 55 -19.24 -10.41 -6.88
C LYS A 55 -18.35 -9.17 -6.78
N HIS A 56 -18.89 -8.07 -6.28
CA HIS A 56 -18.15 -6.82 -6.09
C HIS A 56 -17.99 -6.49 -4.60
N GLN A 57 -16.87 -5.85 -4.25
CA GLN A 57 -16.66 -5.27 -2.93
C GLN A 57 -16.07 -3.86 -3.05
N LEU A 58 -16.53 -2.94 -2.20
CA LEU A 58 -15.90 -1.64 -2.02
C LEU A 58 -14.77 -1.80 -1.00
N CYS A 59 -13.53 -1.53 -1.41
CA CYS A 59 -12.34 -1.79 -0.60
C CYS A 59 -11.46 -0.56 -0.51
N TRP A 60 -10.76 -0.43 0.62
CA TRP A 60 -9.60 0.44 0.72
C TRP A 60 -8.38 -0.26 0.14
N VAL A 61 -7.73 0.38 -0.82
CA VAL A 61 -6.51 -0.14 -1.46
C VAL A 61 -5.36 0.75 -1.04
N ALA A 62 -4.39 0.18 -0.32
CA ALA A 62 -3.13 0.81 -0.02
C ALA A 62 -2.18 0.69 -1.22
N PHE A 63 -1.56 1.79 -1.63
CA PHE A 63 -0.60 1.84 -2.73
C PHE A 63 0.47 2.89 -2.47
N ASN A 64 1.45 2.98 -3.37
CA ASN A 64 2.61 3.86 -3.22
C ASN A 64 3.41 3.58 -1.94
N MET A 65 3.50 2.31 -1.56
CA MET A 65 4.43 1.80 -0.55
C MET A 65 4.58 0.29 -0.76
N PRO A 66 5.70 -0.33 -0.33
CA PRO A 66 5.73 -1.77 -0.11
C PRO A 66 4.66 -2.11 0.93
N PHE A 67 3.64 -2.89 0.53
CA PHE A 67 2.61 -3.31 1.48
C PHE A 67 3.26 -4.20 2.55
N LYS A 68 3.23 -3.75 3.80
CA LYS A 68 3.55 -4.57 4.96
C LYS A 68 2.24 -4.85 5.68
N ALA A 69 2.01 -6.10 6.08
CA ALA A 69 0.80 -6.53 6.78
C ALA A 69 0.67 -5.95 8.23
N SER A 70 1.36 -4.86 8.53
CA SER A 70 1.39 -4.17 9.83
C SER A 70 0.97 -2.70 9.71
N ASN A 71 0.27 -2.35 8.63
CA ASN A 71 -0.10 -0.98 8.33
C ASN A 71 -1.41 -0.63 9.04
N GLN A 72 -1.35 0.33 9.97
CA GLN A 72 -2.56 0.87 10.60
C GLN A 72 -3.37 1.69 9.59
N VAL A 73 -4.65 1.35 9.45
CA VAL A 73 -5.63 2.13 8.67
C VAL A 73 -6.54 2.88 9.63
N VAL A 74 -6.69 4.19 9.43
CA VAL A 74 -7.63 5.03 10.17
C VAL A 74 -8.63 5.62 9.19
N GLU A 75 -9.89 5.25 9.33
CA GLU A 75 -11.00 5.77 8.54
C GLU A 75 -11.80 6.76 9.39
N VAL A 76 -12.15 7.90 8.81
CA VAL A 76 -13.05 8.88 9.44
C VAL A 76 -14.28 9.01 8.56
N LEU A 77 -15.41 8.54 9.08
CA LEU A 77 -16.71 8.64 8.44
C LEU A 77 -17.49 9.80 9.04
N GLN A 78 -17.92 10.73 8.19
CA GLN A 78 -18.77 11.86 8.56
C GLN A 78 -20.09 11.75 7.81
N ALA A 79 -21.18 11.66 8.55
CA ALA A 79 -22.54 11.56 8.03
C ALA A 79 -23.32 12.85 8.30
N PRO A 80 -24.26 13.24 7.41
CA PRO A 80 -25.11 14.41 7.61
C PRO A 80 -26.18 14.22 8.71
N SER A 81 -26.32 13.00 9.22
CA SER A 81 -27.25 12.61 10.27
C SER A 81 -26.70 11.39 11.01
N THR A 82 -27.39 10.97 12.07
CA THR A 82 -27.00 9.81 12.89
C THR A 82 -26.78 8.57 12.01
N LEU A 83 -25.57 8.01 12.10
CA LEU A 83 -25.16 6.80 11.41
C LEU A 83 -24.75 5.75 12.45
N LYS A 84 -25.15 4.49 12.24
CA LYS A 84 -24.63 3.37 13.02
C LYS A 84 -23.48 2.73 12.25
N VAL A 85 -22.29 2.70 12.85
CA VAL A 85 -21.10 2.08 12.28
C VAL A 85 -20.67 0.91 13.16
N THR A 86 -20.39 -0.22 12.52
CA THR A 86 -19.84 -1.43 13.15
C THR A 86 -18.67 -1.93 12.33
N SER A 87 -17.66 -2.50 12.98
CA SER A 87 -16.53 -3.16 12.33
C SER A 87 -16.27 -4.48 13.04
N GLU A 88 -15.97 -5.52 12.28
CA GLU A 88 -15.65 -6.86 12.80
C GLU A 88 -14.25 -6.88 13.41
N ASP A 89 -13.26 -6.36 12.67
CA ASP A 89 -11.85 -6.37 13.04
C ASP A 89 -11.31 -5.01 13.52
N GLY A 90 -12.11 -3.94 13.38
CA GLY A 90 -11.70 -2.57 13.68
C GLY A 90 -12.29 -2.01 14.97
N ASN A 91 -11.53 -1.17 15.67
CA ASN A 91 -12.05 -0.39 16.79
C ASN A 91 -12.84 0.83 16.28
N VAL A 92 -14.10 0.98 16.71
CA VAL A 92 -14.99 2.08 16.31
C VAL A 92 -15.16 3.05 17.48
N VAL A 93 -14.72 4.29 17.28
CA VAL A 93 -14.96 5.40 18.21
C VAL A 93 -15.92 6.38 17.57
N SER A 94 -17.03 6.66 18.25
CA SER A 94 -18.07 7.58 17.74
C SER A 94 -18.18 8.82 18.60
N THR A 95 -18.49 9.93 17.96
CA THR A 95 -18.92 11.17 18.62
C THR A 95 -20.30 11.00 19.26
N SER A 96 -20.66 11.86 20.21
CA SER A 96 -21.90 11.75 20.98
C SER A 96 -23.16 11.89 20.12
N ASP A 97 -23.09 12.67 19.04
CA ASP A 97 -24.18 12.84 18.07
C ASP A 97 -24.27 11.69 17.05
N GLN A 98 -23.31 10.76 17.08
CA GLN A 98 -23.18 9.64 16.15
C GLN A 98 -23.14 10.09 14.67
N GLN A 99 -22.56 11.27 14.39
CA GLN A 99 -22.38 11.76 13.02
C GLN A 99 -20.94 11.60 12.53
N THR A 100 -19.97 11.56 13.46
CA THR A 100 -18.57 11.27 13.14
C THR A 100 -18.12 9.98 13.81
N HIS A 101 -17.53 9.08 13.01
CA HIS A 101 -16.98 7.80 13.45
C HIS A 101 -15.53 7.67 13.00
N ARG A 102 -14.67 7.22 13.90
CA ARG A 102 -13.29 6.84 13.61
C ARG A 102 -13.17 5.32 13.73
N ILE A 103 -12.82 4.66 12.62
CA ILE A 103 -12.52 3.22 12.59
C ILE A 103 -11.00 3.08 12.53
N THR A 104 -10.43 2.22 13.37
CA THR A 104 -8.99 1.92 13.37
C THR A 104 -8.78 0.42 13.22
N THR A 105 -8.05 0.02 12.18
CA THR A 105 -7.75 -1.39 11.82
C THR A 105 -6.23 -1.57 11.71
N LEU A 106 -5.70 -2.73 12.11
CA LEU A 106 -4.27 -3.07 12.10
C LEU A 106 -3.93 -4.12 11.04
#